data_AF-A0A6B0Y5V6-F1
#
_entry.id   AF-A0A6B0Y5V6-F1
#
_cell.length_a   1.000
_cell.length_b   1.000
_cell.length_c   1.000
_cell.angle_alpha   90.00
_cell.angle_beta   90.00
_cell.angle_gamma   90.00
#
_symmetry.space_group_name_H-M   'P 1'
#
loop_
_entity.id
_entity.type
_entity.pdbx_description
1 polymer ?
#
loop_
_entity_poly.entity_id
_entity_poly.type
_entity_poly.pdbx_seq_one_letter_code
_entity_poly.pdbx_strand_id
1 'polypeptide(L)'
;MARGWGKYGATVVVAAQGDGTEEAVFAAKLPAAGRWRLHYHVPSDRAAGVDHTYGRLRWAGLRQLTAFETGFRLEKTGTYRMRLMAGTDEFDIAFDAGKAGYGWHVLGDFDLKAGVAELAVSSRSDAGDYVVADAAWWEPRRAEHATTKRDKG
;
A
#
# COMPACT_ATOMS: atom_id res chain seq x y z
N MET A 1 1.99 22.84 -1.79
CA MET A 1 1.91 21.79 -0.74
C MET A 1 0.79 20.84 -1.11
N ALA A 2 1.09 19.58 -1.44
CA ALA A 2 0.07 18.57 -1.70
C ALA A 2 -0.59 18.18 -0.36
N ARG A 3 -1.93 18.29 -0.28
CA ARG A 3 -2.70 17.66 0.80
C ARG A 3 -2.91 16.22 0.38
N GLY A 4 -2.59 15.25 1.22
CA GLY A 4 -2.91 13.85 0.95
C GLY A 4 -3.69 13.23 2.11
N TRP A 5 -4.36 12.12 1.81
CA TRP A 5 -5.27 11.42 2.71
C TRP A 5 -4.81 9.97 2.86
N GLY A 6 -5.04 9.35 4.02
CA GLY A 6 -4.61 7.97 4.26
C GLY A 6 -4.25 7.72 5.70
N LYS A 7 -4.28 6.45 6.10
CA LYS A 7 -3.79 6.03 7.41
C LYS A 7 -2.25 6.07 7.41
N TYR A 8 -1.69 7.20 7.82
CA TYR A 8 -0.34 7.24 8.37
C TYR A 8 -0.38 6.55 9.73
N GLY A 9 -0.07 5.26 9.75
CA GLY A 9 0.29 4.56 10.97
C GLY A 9 1.66 3.98 10.70
N ALA A 10 2.66 4.34 11.50
CA ALA A 10 3.92 3.61 11.54
C ALA A 10 3.66 2.24 12.21
N THR A 11 2.80 1.45 11.58
CA THR A 11 2.33 0.16 12.06
C THR A 11 2.96 -0.87 11.15
N VAL A 12 4.20 -1.27 11.46
CA VAL A 12 4.85 -2.30 10.68
C VAL A 12 4.27 -3.66 11.06
N VAL A 13 3.72 -4.34 10.06
CA VAL A 13 3.24 -5.72 10.14
C VAL A 13 4.06 -6.53 9.17
N VAL A 14 4.72 -7.56 9.69
CA VAL A 14 5.45 -8.55 8.89
C VAL A 14 4.68 -9.85 8.96
N ALA A 15 4.41 -10.42 7.79
CA ALA A 15 3.83 -11.74 7.64
C ALA A 15 4.80 -12.64 6.88
N ALA A 16 4.90 -13.90 7.29
CA ALA A 16 5.49 -14.91 6.43
C ALA A 16 4.63 -15.05 5.15
N GLN A 17 5.25 -15.48 4.05
CA GLN A 17 4.56 -15.79 2.81
C GLN A 17 3.44 -16.80 3.09
N GLY A 18 2.21 -16.43 2.73
CA GLY A 18 1.03 -17.27 2.82
C GLY A 18 0.44 -17.58 1.45
N ASP A 19 -0.71 -18.24 1.45
CA ASP A 19 -1.50 -18.54 0.25
C ASP A 19 -2.38 -17.35 -0.21
N GLY A 20 -2.42 -16.28 0.58
CA GLY A 20 -3.18 -15.07 0.34
C GLY A 20 -4.54 -15.01 1.04
N THR A 21 -4.84 -15.96 1.94
CA THR A 21 -6.04 -15.94 2.80
C THR A 21 -6.06 -14.79 3.81
N GLU A 22 -4.94 -14.10 3.99
CA GLU A 22 -4.77 -13.00 4.93
C GLU A 22 -4.39 -11.71 4.21
N GLU A 23 -5.00 -10.59 4.59
CA GLU A 23 -4.82 -9.30 3.92
C GLU A 23 -4.67 -8.14 4.91
N ALA A 24 -3.63 -7.32 4.75
CA ALA A 24 -3.47 -6.07 5.48
C ALA A 24 -4.19 -4.96 4.72
N VAL A 25 -5.16 -4.29 5.38
CA VAL A 25 -6.03 -3.31 4.72
C VAL A 25 -5.73 -1.90 5.22
N PHE A 26 -5.36 -1.02 4.29
CA PHE A 26 -5.24 0.42 4.49
C PHE A 26 -6.46 1.10 3.90
N ALA A 27 -7.12 1.98 4.66
CA ALA A 27 -8.31 2.69 4.21
C ALA A 27 -8.17 4.20 4.34
N ALA A 28 -8.75 4.93 3.38
CA ALA A 28 -8.84 6.38 3.38
C ALA A 28 -10.22 6.84 2.90
N LYS A 29 -10.78 7.88 3.54
CA LYS A 29 -11.97 8.56 3.01
C LYS A 29 -11.54 9.68 2.05
N LEU A 30 -11.67 9.44 0.75
CA LEU A 30 -11.41 10.40 -0.31
C LEU A 30 -12.53 11.44 -0.36
N PRO A 31 -12.22 12.74 -0.25
CA PRO A 31 -13.24 13.80 -0.17
C PRO A 31 -13.92 14.11 -1.51
N ALA A 32 -13.31 13.72 -2.63
CA ALA A 32 -13.79 13.99 -3.97
C ALA A 32 -13.36 12.88 -4.93
N ALA A 33 -14.15 12.69 -5.99
CA ALA A 33 -13.75 11.85 -7.10
C ALA A 33 -12.65 12.55 -7.93
N GLY A 34 -11.81 11.76 -8.60
CA GLY A 34 -10.78 12.27 -9.49
C GLY A 34 -9.59 11.34 -9.60
N ARG A 35 -8.49 11.85 -10.16
CA ARG A 35 -7.24 11.11 -10.29
C ARG A 35 -6.44 11.18 -9.00
N TRP A 36 -6.09 10.02 -8.46
CA TRP A 36 -5.36 9.85 -7.20
C TRP A 36 -4.11 9.01 -7.43
N ARG A 37 -2.99 9.46 -6.88
CA ARG A 37 -1.76 8.67 -6.82
C ARG A 37 -1.71 7.91 -5.52
N LEU A 38 -1.52 6.61 -5.62
CA LEU A 38 -1.33 5.74 -4.47
C LEU A 38 0.16 5.49 -4.24
N HIS A 39 0.59 5.75 -3.01
CA HIS A 39 1.94 5.47 -2.54
C HIS A 39 1.92 4.38 -1.48
N TYR A 40 2.98 3.58 -1.44
CA TYR A 40 3.21 2.52 -0.47
C TYR A 40 4.59 2.66 0.17
N HIS A 41 4.66 2.48 1.48
CA HIS A 41 5.92 2.56 2.22
C HIS A 41 6.49 1.17 2.48
N VAL A 42 7.75 0.99 2.11
CA VAL A 42 8.56 -0.18 2.47
C VAL A 42 9.46 0.23 3.64
N PRO A 43 9.27 -0.31 4.86
CA PRO A 43 10.06 0.08 6.02
C PRO A 43 11.50 -0.42 5.91
N SER A 44 12.43 0.34 6.47
CA SER A 44 13.82 -0.14 6.66
C SER A 44 13.85 -1.41 7.51
N ASP A 45 14.87 -2.26 7.33
CA ASP A 45 15.08 -3.45 8.17
C ASP A 45 15.01 -3.14 9.67
N ARG A 46 15.57 -1.98 10.06
CA ARG A 46 15.58 -1.55 11.46
C ARG A 46 14.18 -1.19 11.95
N ALA A 47 13.37 -0.52 11.13
CA ALA A 47 12.01 -0.13 11.47
C ALA A 47 11.06 -1.33 11.52
N ALA A 48 11.23 -2.28 10.59
CA ALA A 48 10.53 -3.55 10.64
C ALA A 48 10.88 -4.34 11.90
N GLY A 49 12.16 -4.30 12.31
CA GLY A 49 12.72 -4.88 13.54
C GLY A 49 12.15 -4.38 14.87
N VAL A 50 11.46 -3.25 14.90
CA VAL A 50 10.93 -2.66 16.15
C VAL A 50 9.46 -3.00 16.30
N ASP A 51 9.10 -3.71 17.37
CA ASP A 51 7.71 -4.01 17.73
C ASP A 51 6.90 -2.72 17.92
N HIS A 52 6.07 -2.39 16.93
CA HIS A 52 5.10 -1.31 17.01
C HIS A 52 3.70 -1.84 16.71
N THR A 53 3.11 -2.48 17.72
CA THR A 53 1.71 -2.90 17.70
C THR A 53 0.78 -1.68 17.86
N TYR A 54 0.23 -1.14 16.76
CA TYR A 54 -0.90 -0.19 16.82
C TYR A 54 -1.84 -0.33 15.62
N GLY A 55 -2.95 -1.07 15.78
CA GLY A 55 -4.08 -0.99 14.86
C GLY A 55 -4.86 -2.30 14.71
N ARG A 56 -6.18 -2.18 14.61
CA ARG A 56 -7.14 -3.28 14.45
C ARG A 56 -6.97 -3.98 13.09
N LEU A 57 -5.98 -4.87 12.99
CA LEU A 57 -5.83 -5.79 11.87
C LEU A 57 -6.94 -6.83 11.95
N ARG A 58 -7.62 -7.10 10.83
CA ARG A 58 -8.49 -8.29 10.67
C ARG A 58 -7.65 -9.56 10.48
N TRP A 59 -6.57 -9.70 11.25
CA TRP A 59 -5.66 -10.83 11.23
C TRP A 59 -5.91 -11.62 12.50
N ALA A 60 -7.06 -12.29 12.55
CA ALA A 60 -7.41 -13.14 13.68
C ALA A 60 -6.85 -14.54 13.44
N GLY A 61 -5.59 -14.79 13.85
CA GLY A 61 -5.07 -16.16 13.89
C GLY A 61 -3.56 -16.32 13.76
N LEU A 62 -2.83 -15.32 13.24
CA LEU A 62 -1.39 -15.45 13.05
C LEU A 62 -0.60 -15.25 14.34
N ARG A 63 0.43 -16.07 14.48
CA ARG A 63 1.56 -15.81 15.36
C ARG A 63 2.18 -14.48 14.89
N GLN A 64 1.93 -13.39 15.61
CA GLN A 64 2.63 -12.12 15.43
C GLN A 64 4.12 -12.38 15.69
N LEU A 65 4.86 -12.70 14.64
CA LEU A 65 6.30 -12.80 14.73
C LEU A 65 6.80 -11.36 14.87
N THR A 66 7.37 -11.04 16.03
CA THR A 66 8.18 -9.82 16.13
C THR A 66 9.28 -9.95 15.08
N ALA A 67 9.61 -8.88 14.36
CA ALA A 67 10.67 -8.97 13.34
C ALA A 67 12.05 -9.35 13.93
N PHE A 68 12.19 -9.27 15.25
CA PHE A 68 13.31 -9.83 16.02
C PHE A 68 13.40 -11.36 15.93
N GLU A 69 12.28 -12.08 15.77
CA GLU A 69 12.22 -13.52 15.56
C GLU A 69 12.36 -13.92 14.08
N THR A 70 12.07 -13.02 13.12
CA THR A 70 12.06 -13.35 11.68
C THR A 70 13.39 -13.12 10.98
N GLY A 71 14.25 -12.23 11.47
CA GLY A 71 15.44 -11.80 10.73
C GLY A 71 15.05 -11.16 9.39
N PHE A 72 14.00 -10.33 9.40
CA PHE A 72 13.50 -9.63 8.22
C PHE A 72 14.63 -8.91 7.49
N ARG A 73 14.58 -9.05 6.17
CA ARG A 73 15.55 -8.56 5.21
C ARG A 73 14.79 -8.22 3.94
N LEU A 74 14.96 -7.01 3.42
CA LEU A 74 14.25 -6.59 2.21
C LEU A 74 14.46 -7.56 1.04
N GLU A 75 15.66 -8.12 0.91
CA GLU A 75 16.01 -9.11 -0.12
C GLU A 75 15.23 -10.43 0.00
N LYS A 76 14.57 -10.68 1.13
CA LYS A 76 13.66 -11.82 1.34
C LYS A 76 12.20 -11.49 1.06
N THR A 77 11.90 -10.28 0.60
CA THR A 77 10.57 -9.95 0.10
C THR A 77 10.49 -10.22 -1.41
N GLY A 78 9.28 -10.39 -1.92
CA GLY A 78 9.04 -10.62 -3.33
C GLY A 78 8.06 -9.63 -3.91
N THR A 79 7.40 -10.05 -4.98
CA THR A 79 6.26 -9.32 -5.54
C THR A 79 5.04 -9.54 -4.66
N TYR A 80 4.48 -8.45 -4.15
CA TYR A 80 3.24 -8.43 -3.37
C TYR A 80 2.06 -8.39 -4.32
N ARG A 81 1.01 -9.13 -3.96
CA ARG A 81 -0.31 -9.03 -4.59
C ARG A 81 -1.16 -8.08 -3.77
N MET A 82 -1.62 -7.01 -4.40
CA MET A 82 -2.43 -5.99 -3.75
C MET A 82 -3.70 -5.74 -4.55
N ARG A 83 -4.76 -5.34 -3.87
CA ARG A 83 -6.03 -4.95 -4.48
C ARG A 83 -6.46 -3.58 -3.96
N LEU A 84 -6.74 -2.66 -4.87
CA LEU A 84 -7.32 -1.36 -4.55
C LEU A 84 -8.82 -1.41 -4.84
N MET A 85 -9.62 -1.17 -3.80
CA MET A 85 -11.08 -1.06 -3.88
C MET A 85 -11.52 0.38 -3.68
N ALA A 86 -12.41 0.88 -4.53
CA ALA A 86 -13.09 2.17 -4.34
C ALA A 86 -14.56 2.07 -4.76
N GLY A 87 -15.43 1.76 -3.81
CA GLY A 87 -16.82 1.41 -4.09
C GLY A 87 -16.91 0.07 -4.83
N THR A 88 -17.36 0.10 -6.09
CA THR A 88 -17.43 -1.10 -6.97
C THR A 88 -16.20 -1.29 -7.84
N ASP A 89 -15.30 -0.31 -7.86
CA ASP A 89 -14.12 -0.33 -8.72
C ASP A 89 -13.02 -1.12 -8.01
N GLU A 90 -12.40 -2.05 -8.73
CA GLU A 90 -11.35 -2.95 -8.24
C GLU A 90 -10.15 -2.90 -9.19
N PHE A 91 -8.95 -2.77 -8.61
CA PHE A 91 -7.70 -2.74 -9.36
C PHE A 91 -6.70 -3.72 -8.73
N ASP A 92 -6.24 -4.68 -9.53
CA ASP A 92 -5.12 -5.53 -9.16
C ASP A 92 -3.78 -4.81 -9.34
N ILE A 93 -2.93 -4.87 -8.32
CA ILE A 93 -1.62 -4.24 -8.30
C ILE A 93 -0.57 -5.30 -7.93
N ALA A 94 0.48 -5.39 -8.75
CA ALA A 94 1.68 -6.16 -8.45
C ALA A 94 2.82 -5.20 -8.08
N PHE A 95 3.41 -5.37 -6.90
CA PHE A 95 4.48 -4.50 -6.41
C PHE A 95 5.70 -5.32 -5.97
N ASP A 96 6.82 -5.17 -6.68
CA ASP A 96 8.07 -5.87 -6.36
C ASP A 96 8.84 -5.14 -5.25
N ALA A 97 8.47 -5.41 -4.00
CA ALA A 97 9.09 -4.79 -2.83
C ALA A 97 10.59 -5.13 -2.73
N GLY A 98 10.98 -6.35 -3.11
CA GLY A 98 12.37 -6.81 -3.08
C GLY A 98 13.28 -6.02 -4.01
N LYS A 99 12.75 -5.51 -5.14
CA LYS A 99 13.49 -4.63 -6.06
C LYS A 99 13.27 -3.13 -5.83
N ALA A 100 12.16 -2.74 -5.20
CA ALA A 100 11.80 -1.34 -5.02
C ALA A 100 12.79 -0.59 -4.10
N GLY A 101 13.32 -1.26 -3.06
CA GLY A 101 14.11 -0.60 -2.02
C GLY A 101 13.22 -0.06 -0.89
N TYR A 102 13.84 0.52 0.14
CA TYR A 102 13.11 1.14 1.25
C TYR A 102 12.49 2.49 0.87
N GLY A 103 11.50 2.93 1.65
CA GLY A 103 10.88 4.25 1.52
C GLY A 103 9.55 4.23 0.76
N TRP A 104 9.15 5.41 0.28
CA TRP A 104 7.88 5.62 -0.41
C TRP A 104 7.99 5.30 -1.90
N HIS A 105 7.08 4.46 -2.38
CA HIS A 105 7.00 4.03 -3.78
C HIS A 105 5.62 4.33 -4.35
N VAL A 106 5.57 4.73 -5.62
CA VAL A 106 4.32 4.94 -6.34
C VAL A 106 3.81 3.60 -6.84
N LEU A 107 2.59 3.22 -6.43
CA LEU A 107 1.90 2.04 -6.96
C LEU A 107 1.18 2.34 -8.28
N GLY A 108 0.72 3.58 -8.47
CA GLY A 108 0.06 4.02 -9.69
C GLY A 108 -0.79 5.26 -9.49
N ASP A 109 -1.35 5.75 -10.60
CA ASP A 109 -2.40 6.75 -10.61
C ASP A 109 -3.72 6.07 -11.00
N PHE A 110 -4.80 6.35 -10.26
CA PHE A 110 -6.10 5.72 -10.42
C PHE A 110 -7.20 6.79 -10.44
N ASP A 111 -8.20 6.63 -11.31
CA ASP A 111 -9.41 7.43 -11.26
C ASP A 111 -10.37 6.81 -10.25
N LEU A 112 -10.49 7.44 -9.08
CA LEU A 112 -11.26 6.93 -7.95
C LEU A 112 -12.48 7.80 -7.66
N LYS A 113 -13.57 7.16 -7.23
CA LYS A 113 -14.76 7.84 -6.73
C LYS A 113 -14.51 8.47 -5.35
N ALA A 114 -15.30 9.47 -4.99
CA ALA A 114 -15.35 9.95 -3.61
C ALA A 114 -15.90 8.84 -2.71
N GLY A 115 -15.42 8.77 -1.47
CA GLY A 115 -15.82 7.71 -0.53
C GLY A 115 -14.63 6.98 0.06
N VAL A 116 -14.86 5.78 0.56
CA VAL A 116 -13.78 4.95 1.13
C VAL A 116 -13.03 4.26 -0.01
N ALA A 117 -11.72 4.45 -0.04
CA ALA A 117 -10.80 3.65 -0.83
C ALA A 117 -9.98 2.76 0.10
N GLU A 118 -9.79 1.50 -0.28
CA GLU A 118 -9.09 0.48 0.51
C GLU A 118 -8.01 -0.18 -0.33
N LEU A 119 -6.77 -0.19 0.17
CA LEU A 119 -5.68 -1.00 -0.37
C LEU A 119 -5.53 -2.24 0.52
N ALA A 120 -5.83 -3.41 -0.03
CA ALA A 120 -5.55 -4.70 0.57
C ALA A 120 -4.19 -5.22 0.08
N VAL A 121 -3.33 -5.65 0.99
CA VAL A 121 -2.04 -6.30 0.71
C VAL A 121 -2.13 -7.74 1.16
N SER A 122 -2.06 -8.68 0.22
CA SER A 122 -2.18 -10.11 0.48
C SER A 122 -0.91 -10.68 1.10
N SER A 123 -1.04 -11.69 1.98
CA SER A 123 0.09 -12.48 2.48
C SER A 123 0.77 -13.31 1.38
N ARG A 124 0.17 -13.44 0.19
CA ARG A 124 0.78 -14.09 -0.96
C ARG A 124 1.90 -13.24 -1.57
N SER A 125 3.06 -13.87 -1.75
CA SER A 125 4.16 -13.35 -2.57
C SER A 125 4.59 -14.38 -3.61
N ASP A 126 5.05 -13.94 -4.78
CA ASP A 126 5.48 -14.85 -5.85
C ASP A 126 6.99 -15.20 -5.81
N ALA A 127 7.79 -14.52 -4.97
CA ALA A 127 9.25 -14.69 -4.95
C ALA A 127 9.94 -14.27 -3.63
N GLY A 128 9.22 -14.24 -2.51
CA GLY A 128 9.80 -13.84 -1.22
C GLY A 128 9.14 -14.55 -0.03
N ASP A 129 9.91 -14.69 1.03
CA ASP A 129 9.56 -15.34 2.28
C ASP A 129 8.63 -14.47 3.15
N TYR A 130 8.57 -13.17 2.88
CA TYR A 130 7.81 -12.21 3.68
C TYR A 130 7.05 -11.18 2.86
N VAL A 131 5.90 -10.78 3.42
CA VAL A 131 5.16 -9.58 3.03
C VAL A 131 5.17 -8.60 4.19
N VAL A 132 5.43 -7.33 3.90
CA VAL A 132 5.46 -6.27 4.91
C VAL A 132 4.47 -5.19 4.55
N ALA A 133 3.66 -4.80 5.52
CA ALA A 133 2.72 -3.69 5.46
C ALA A 133 3.09 -2.66 6.52
N ASP A 134 3.37 -1.42 6.10
CA ASP A 134 3.69 -0.32 7.02
C ASP A 134 2.70 0.83 6.83
N ALA A 135 2.76 1.51 5.67
CA ALA A 135 1.90 2.66 5.41
C ALA A 135 1.52 2.80 3.94
N ALA A 136 0.37 3.44 3.71
CA ALA A 136 -0.12 3.82 2.39
C ALA A 136 -0.62 5.27 2.39
N TRP A 137 -0.45 5.97 1.27
CA TRP A 137 -0.78 7.38 1.14
C TRP A 137 -1.45 7.69 -0.20
N TRP A 138 -2.59 8.38 -0.15
CA TRP A 138 -3.36 8.82 -1.33
C TRP A 138 -3.11 10.31 -1.56
N GLU A 139 -2.53 10.64 -2.70
CA GLU A 139 -2.23 12.00 -3.13
C GLU A 139 -3.15 12.40 -4.29
N PRO A 140 -3.91 13.50 -4.21
CA PRO A 140 -4.73 13.95 -5.32
C PRO A 140 -3.82 14.42 -6.46
N ARG A 141 -4.15 14.06 -7.69
CA ARG A 141 -3.52 14.62 -8.88
C ARG A 141 -4.40 15.74 -9.39
N ARG A 142 -3.78 16.90 -9.68
CA ARG A 142 -4.52 17.92 -10.43
C ARG A 142 -4.89 17.32 -11.78
N ALA A 143 -6.12 17.57 -12.22
CA ALA A 143 -6.46 17.39 -13.62
C ALA A 143 -5.48 18.23 -14.44
N GLU A 144 -4.76 17.59 -15.37
CA GLU A 144 -4.03 18.34 -16.38
C GLU A 144 -5.09 19.09 -17.21
N HIS A 145 -5.02 20.43 -17.21
CA HIS A 145 -5.87 21.22 -18.09
C HIS A 145 -5.52 20.82 -19.52
N ALA A 146 -6.42 20.08 -20.17
CA ALA A 146 -6.38 19.91 -21.62
C ALA A 146 -6.33 21.31 -22.24
N THR A 147 -5.17 21.67 -22.78
CA THR A 147 -5.01 22.92 -23.51
C THR A 147 -5.81 22.75 -24.80
N THR A 148 -7.07 23.16 -24.79
CA THR A 148 -7.86 23.22 -26.02
C THR A 148 -7.20 24.30 -26.88
N LYS A 149 -6.44 23.87 -27.87
CA LYS A 149 -5.91 24.71 -28.93
C LYS A 149 -7.13 25.41 -29.55
N ARG A 150 -7.29 26.72 -29.30
CA ARG A 150 -8.21 27.54 -30.08
C ARG A 150 -7.60 27.64 -31.47
N ASP A 151 -8.13 26.86 -32.41
CA ASP A 151 -7.99 27.18 -33.81
C ASP A 151 -8.62 28.55 -34.05
N LYS A 152 -7.79 29.51 -34.44
CA LYS A 152 -8.24 30.77 -35.02
C LYS A 152 -8.39 30.51 -36.51
N GLY A 153 -9.63 30.34 -36.96
CA GLY A 153 -10.07 30.63 -38.32
C GLY A 153 -10.59 32.06 -38.40
#